data_AF-A0A2H9QD50-F1
#
_entry.id   AF-A0A2H9QD50-F1
#
_cell.length_a   1.000
_cell.length_b   1.000
_cell.length_c   1.000
_cell.angle_alpha   90.00
_cell.angle_beta   90.00
_cell.angle_gamma   90.00
#
_symmetry.space_group_name_H-M   'P 1'
#
loop_
_entity.id
_entity.type
_entity.pdbx_description
1 polymer ?
#
loop_
_entity_poly.entity_id
_entity_poly.type
_entity_poly.pdbx_seq_one_letter_code
_entity_poly.pdbx_strand_id
1 'polypeptide(L)'
;AASGMLKKYGMGAIFLFAATPLPMDVIGMVAGFQRYNLLAFFLAMLPGKLIKMWMVAYAGKYSFGIVLALFENAYLDYGMLAFIIIIGYFIYKKFENELK
;
A
#
# COMPACT_ATOMS: atom_id res chain seq x y z
N ALA A 1 -28.02 -7.17 21.60
CA ALA A 1 -26.80 -7.68 22.25
C ALA A 1 -26.02 -8.48 21.23
N ALA A 2 -24.98 -7.90 20.62
CA ALA A 2 -24.21 -8.55 19.56
C ALA A 2 -23.21 -9.55 20.16
N SER A 3 -23.39 -10.80 19.75
CA SER A 3 -22.87 -12.05 20.26
C SER A 3 -21.36 -12.27 20.06
N GLY A 4 -20.64 -12.44 21.17
CA GLY A 4 -19.62 -13.49 21.38
C GLY A 4 -18.30 -13.43 20.62
N MET A 5 -18.30 -13.41 19.29
CA MET A 5 -17.10 -13.67 18.49
C MET A 5 -16.19 -12.45 18.31
N LEU A 6 -16.74 -11.24 18.09
CA LEU A 6 -15.95 -10.02 17.94
C LEU A 6 -15.39 -9.51 19.28
N LYS A 7 -16.05 -9.80 20.41
CA LYS A 7 -15.55 -9.40 21.74
C LYS A 7 -14.27 -10.15 22.13
N LYS A 8 -14.10 -11.39 21.64
CA LYS A 8 -12.96 -12.26 21.98
C LYS A 8 -11.83 -12.20 20.94
N TYR A 9 -12.16 -12.04 19.65
CA TYR A 9 -11.18 -12.00 18.56
C TYR A 9 -11.07 -10.66 17.83
N GLY A 10 -12.00 -9.72 18.04
CA GLY A 10 -12.03 -8.45 17.31
C GLY A 10 -10.80 -7.58 17.56
N MET A 11 -10.31 -7.51 18.80
CA MET A 11 -9.13 -6.71 19.12
C MET A 11 -7.84 -7.27 18.48
N GLY A 12 -7.67 -8.60 18.53
CA GLY A 12 -6.53 -9.28 17.89
C GLY A 12 -6.60 -9.26 16.36
N ALA A 13 -7.80 -9.42 15.79
CA ALA A 13 -8.02 -9.29 14.35
C ALA A 13 -7.71 -7.86 13.89
N ILE A 14 -8.27 -6.84 14.54
CA ILE A 14 -7.98 -5.42 14.22
C ILE A 14 -6.48 -5.14 14.31
N PHE A 15 -5.78 -5.70 15.30
CA PHE A 15 -4.33 -5.55 15.43
C PHE A 15 -3.56 -6.21 14.27
N LEU A 16 -3.87 -7.47 13.93
CA LEU A 16 -3.26 -8.18 12.79
C LEU A 16 -3.54 -7.46 11.47
N PHE A 17 -4.78 -7.03 11.25
CA PHE A 17 -5.16 -6.26 10.08
C PHE A 17 -4.47 -4.89 10.03
N ALA A 18 -4.26 -4.24 11.17
CA ALA A 18 -3.51 -2.98 11.25
C ALA A 18 -2.01 -3.18 11.01
N ALA A 19 -1.44 -4.34 11.33
CA ALA A 19 -0.06 -4.70 11.04
C ALA A 19 0.15 -5.03 9.55
N THR A 20 -0.79 -5.73 8.92
CA THR A 20 -0.77 -5.96 7.46
C THR A 20 -1.07 -4.66 6.69
N PRO A 21 -0.48 -4.42 5.51
CA PRO A 21 -0.74 -3.22 4.69
C PRO A 21 -2.12 -3.27 4.01
N LEU A 22 -3.17 -3.56 4.78
CA LEU A 22 -4.56 -3.60 4.30
C LEU A 22 -5.23 -2.22 4.47
N PRO A 23 -6.25 -1.93 3.64
CA PRO A 23 -6.94 -0.65 3.65
C PRO A 23 -7.67 -0.46 4.97
N MET A 24 -7.17 0.52 5.73
CA MET A 24 -7.59 0.83 7.09
C MET A 24 -9.02 1.35 7.16
N ASP A 25 -9.48 1.94 6.05
CA ASP A 25 -10.81 2.52 5.88
C ASP A 25 -11.91 1.45 5.84
N VAL A 26 -11.61 0.26 5.28
CA VAL A 26 -12.56 -0.87 5.22
C VAL A 26 -12.83 -1.40 6.63
N ILE A 27 -11.79 -1.51 7.46
CA ILE A 27 -11.90 -2.01 8.84
C ILE A 27 -12.67 -1.00 9.69
N GLY A 28 -12.41 0.30 9.52
CA GLY A 28 -13.15 1.36 10.19
C GLY A 28 -14.64 1.36 9.83
N MET A 29 -14.97 1.16 8.54
CA MET A 29 -16.35 1.06 8.07
C MET A 29 -17.08 -0.13 8.68
N VAL A 30 -16.46 -1.31 8.67
CA VAL A 30 -17.04 -2.54 9.25
C VAL A 30 -17.20 -2.42 10.78
N ALA A 31 -16.23 -1.83 11.47
CA ALA A 31 -16.31 -1.59 12.91
C ALA A 31 -17.43 -0.60 13.28
N GLY A 32 -17.63 0.43 12.45
CA GLY A 32 -18.73 1.39 12.58
C GLY A 32 -20.10 0.74 12.38
N PHE A 33 -20.23 -0.12 11.35
CA PHE A 33 -21.47 -0.86 11.09
C PHE A 33 -21.83 -1.81 12.25
N GLN A 34 -20.83 -2.40 12.90
CA GLN A 34 -21.01 -3.28 14.07
C GLN A 34 -21.19 -2.54 15.40
N ARG A 35 -21.26 -1.20 15.41
CA ARG A 35 -21.30 -0.36 16.62
C ARG A 35 -20.22 -0.74 17.64
N TYR A 36 -19.02 -1.03 17.14
CA TYR A 36 -17.88 -1.35 18.00
C TYR A 36 -17.48 -0.12 18.81
N ASN A 37 -16.97 -0.31 20.03
CA ASN A 37 -16.54 0.80 20.86
C ASN A 37 -15.32 1.50 20.23
N LEU A 38 -15.47 2.78 19.87
CA LEU A 38 -14.43 3.59 19.23
C LEU A 38 -13.12 3.58 20.02
N LEU A 39 -13.18 3.70 21.35
CA LEU A 39 -11.99 3.73 22.20
C LEU A 39 -11.21 2.41 22.16
N ALA A 40 -11.93 1.28 22.20
CA ALA A 40 -11.34 -0.05 22.11
C ALA A 40 -10.76 -0.32 20.70
N PHE A 41 -11.42 0.17 19.65
CA PHE A 41 -10.91 0.12 18.28
C PHE A 41 -9.61 0.91 18.14
N PHE A 42 -9.59 2.13 18.65
CA PHE A 42 -8.43 3.02 18.57
C PHE A 42 -7.22 2.44 19.31
N LEU A 43 -7.43 1.92 20.52
CA LEU A 43 -6.38 1.27 21.31
C LEU A 43 -5.81 0.01 20.64
N ALA A 44 -6.63 -0.76 19.91
CA ALA A 44 -6.17 -1.93 19.17
C ALA A 44 -5.37 -1.55 17.91
N MET A 45 -5.75 -0.45 17.27
CA MET A 45 -5.23 -0.01 15.98
C MET A 45 -3.91 0.75 16.09
N LEU A 46 -3.75 1.57 17.15
CA LEU A 46 -2.54 2.34 17.43
C LEU A 46 -1.25 1.50 17.42
N PRO A 47 -1.13 0.40 18.19
CA PRO A 47 0.11 -0.39 18.21
C PRO A 47 0.37 -1.08 16.87
N GLY A 48 -0.67 -1.58 16.18
CA GLY A 48 -0.50 -2.18 14.85
C GLY A 48 0.00 -1.17 13.80
N LYS A 49 -0.50 0.08 13.87
CA LYS A 49 -0.06 1.16 12.98
C LYS A 49 1.36 1.63 13.28
N LEU A 50 1.74 1.70 14.56
CA LEU A 50 3.12 2.02 14.97
C LEU A 50 4.11 0.96 14.49
N ILE A 51 3.80 -0.33 14.68
CA ILE A 51 4.65 -1.44 14.21
C ILE A 51 4.82 -1.37 12.69
N LYS A 52 3.74 -1.13 11.95
CA LYS A 52 3.80 -0.96 10.49
C LYS A 52 4.71 0.20 10.09
N MET A 53 4.58 1.36 10.73
CA MET A 53 5.41 2.52 10.40
C MET A 53 6.89 2.28 10.75
N TRP A 54 7.17 1.58 11.84
CA TRP A 54 8.53 1.18 12.20
C TRP A 54 9.11 0.20 11.18
N MET A 55 8.35 -0.82 10.78
CA MET A 55 8.77 -1.75 9.73
C MET A 55 9.07 -1.03 8.42
N VAL A 56 8.20 -0.12 7.98
CA VAL A 56 8.39 0.65 6.75
C VAL A 56 9.60 1.57 6.85
N ALA A 57 9.81 2.23 7.99
CA ALA A 57 10.98 3.10 8.20
C ALA A 57 12.30 2.31 8.17
N TYR A 58 12.35 1.14 8.82
CA TYR A 58 13.52 0.27 8.78
C TYR A 58 13.74 -0.32 7.38
N ALA A 59 12.68 -0.81 6.73
CA ALA A 59 12.76 -1.29 5.35
C ALA A 59 13.24 -0.18 4.41
N GLY A 60 12.76 1.05 4.59
CA GLY A 60 13.21 2.24 3.87
C GLY A 60 14.70 2.49 4.10
N LYS A 61 15.19 2.50 5.34
CA LYS A 61 16.62 2.71 5.64
C LYS A 61 17.54 1.71 4.93
N TYR A 62 17.17 0.43 4.92
CA TYR A 62 18.00 -0.61 4.26
C TYR A 62 17.84 -0.63 2.74
N SER A 63 16.64 -0.35 2.23
CA SER A 63 16.37 -0.32 0.78
C SER A 63 16.84 0.97 0.12
N PHE A 64 17.00 2.07 0.87
CA PHE A 64 17.35 3.38 0.30
C PHE A 64 18.66 3.33 -0.50
N GLY A 65 19.68 2.62 0.01
CA GLY A 65 20.95 2.45 -0.72
C GLY A 65 20.79 1.63 -2.00
N ILE A 66 19.95 0.60 -1.99
CA ILE A 66 19.65 -0.21 -3.18
C ILE A 66 18.85 0.59 -4.20
N VAL A 67 17.86 1.37 -3.75
CA VAL A 67 17.07 2.25 -4.59
C VAL A 67 17.96 3.32 -5.21
N LEU A 68 18.80 4.00 -4.42
CA LEU A 68 19.72 5.02 -4.95
C LEU A 68 20.67 4.43 -5.99
N ALA A 69 21.26 3.26 -5.71
CA ALA A 69 22.11 2.56 -6.67
C ALA A 69 21.35 2.18 -7.94
N LEU A 70 20.11 1.70 -7.84
CA LEU A 70 19.27 1.41 -9.01
C LEU A 70 18.97 2.67 -9.82
N PHE A 71 18.69 3.81 -9.18
CA PHE A 71 18.45 5.09 -9.87
C PHE A 71 19.71 5.69 -10.50
N GLU A 72 20.88 5.48 -9.90
CA GLU A 72 22.17 5.93 -10.45
C GLU A 72 22.66 5.03 -11.59
N ASN A 73 22.13 3.81 -11.70
CA ASN A 73 22.39 2.93 -12.84
C ASN A 73 21.72 3.48 -14.09
N ALA A 74 22.55 3.93 -15.04
CA ALA A 74 22.15 4.45 -16.33
C ALA A 74 21.19 3.52 -17.13
N TYR A 75 21.17 2.22 -16.84
CA TYR A 75 20.26 1.25 -17.44
C TYR A 75 18.77 1.56 -17.21
N LEU A 76 18.40 2.13 -16.06
CA LEU A 76 17.01 2.52 -15.82
C LEU A 76 16.65 3.81 -16.58
N ASP A 77 17.60 4.75 -16.69
CA ASP A 77 17.40 6.00 -17.43
C ASP A 77 17.29 5.74 -18.95
N TYR A 78 18.24 4.98 -19.52
CA TYR A 78 18.16 4.53 -20.91
C TYR A 78 16.98 3.59 -21.17
N GLY A 79 16.60 2.77 -20.19
CA GLY A 79 15.41 1.92 -20.26
C GLY A 79 14.12 2.72 -20.36
N MET A 80 13.98 3.79 -19.56
CA MET A 80 12.84 4.69 -19.63
C MET A 80 12.81 5.48 -20.96
N LEU A 81 13.95 5.97 -21.42
CA LEU A 81 14.05 6.64 -22.73
C LEU A 81 13.68 5.70 -23.89
N ALA A 82 14.17 4.47 -23.89
CA ALA A 82 13.82 3.47 -24.90
C ALA A 82 12.31 3.16 -24.88
N PHE A 83 11.71 3.07 -23.70
CA PHE A 83 10.28 2.81 -23.55
C PHE A 83 9.43 3.95 -24.11
N ILE A 84 9.81 5.21 -23.84
CA ILE A 84 9.15 6.40 -24.40
C ILE A 84 9.25 6.41 -25.93
N ILE A 85 10.41 6.09 -26.49
CA ILE A 85 10.62 6.03 -27.95
C ILE A 85 9.75 4.93 -28.57
N ILE A 86 9.68 3.75 -27.96
CA ILE A 86 8.86 2.63 -28.45
C ILE A 86 7.37 3.00 -28.43
N ILE A 87 6.89 3.60 -27.35
CA ILE A 87 5.50 4.07 -27.24
C ILE A 87 5.24 5.15 -28.29
N GLY A 88 6.13 6.14 -28.42
CA GLY A 88 6.02 7.21 -29.41
C GLY A 88 5.95 6.66 -30.83
N TYR A 89 6.79 5.67 -31.16
CA TYR A 89 6.74 4.97 -32.44
C TYR A 89 5.41 4.25 -32.66
N PHE A 90 4.90 3.55 -31.64
CA PHE A 90 3.60 2.87 -31.72
C PHE A 90 2.45 3.85 -31.93
N ILE A 91 2.48 5.00 -31.25
CA ILE A 91 1.48 6.06 -31.40
C ILE A 91 1.56 6.66 -32.81
N TYR A 92 2.77 7.00 -33.28
CA TYR A 92 2.98 7.52 -34.64
C TYR A 92 2.44 6.55 -35.69
N LYS A 93 2.78 5.27 -35.58
CA LYS A 93 2.31 4.23 -36.50
C LYS A 93 0.80 4.04 -36.44
N LYS A 94 0.20 4.13 -35.25
CA LYS A 94 -1.25 4.08 -35.10
C LYS A 94 -1.93 5.28 -35.77
N PHE A 95 -1.35 6.47 -35.64
CA PHE A 95 -1.88 7.69 -36.25
C PHE A 95 -1.75 7.67 -37.79
N GLU A 96 -0.63 7.17 -38.33
CA GLU A 96 -0.44 7.02 -39.79
C GLU A 96 -1.49 6.06 -40.40
N ASN A 97 -1.86 5.00 -39.68
CA ASN A 97 -2.87 4.03 -40.15
C ASN A 97 -4.30 4.57 -40.11
N GLU A 98 -4.61 5.57 -39.29
CA GLU A 98 -5.95 6.21 -39.29
C GLU A 98 -6.07 7.33 -40.33
N LEU A 99 -4.95 7.80 -40.89
CA LEU A 99 -4.89 8.85 -41.91
C LEU A 99 -4.89 8.31 -43.35
N LYS A 100 -4.72 6.99 -43.53
CA LYS A 100 -4.84 6.27 -44.82
C LYS A 100 -6.18 5.55 -44.91
#